data_AF-A0A935N2V0-F1
#
_entry.id   AF-A0A935N2V0-F1
#
_cell.length_a   1.000
_cell.length_b   1.000
_cell.length_c   1.000
_cell.angle_alpha   90.00
_cell.angle_beta   90.00
_cell.angle_gamma   90.00
#
_symmetry.space_group_name_H-M   'P 1'
#
loop_
_entity.id
_entity.type
_entity.pdbx_description
1 polymer ?
#
loop_
_entity_poly.entity_id
_entity_poly.type
_entity_poly.pdbx_seq_one_letter_code
_entity_poly.pdbx_strand_id
1 'polypeptide(L)'
;MYQAAVQNRSKLNPYLANQILNATPEQLLIKILDFAVVNSEKKDMIKTNTAIQELIGMLRFDDDSYKDLAINLIGLYQYCQDQARKQNFEIVTKILTELRESWLQAIQNK
;
A
#
# COMPACT_ATOMS: atom_id res chain seq x y z
N MET A 1 28.23 27.80 -19.66
CA MET A 1 27.96 26.38 -19.38
C MET A 1 27.56 26.24 -17.92
N TYR A 2 26.28 26.00 -17.64
CA TYR A 2 25.82 25.18 -16.52
C TYR A 2 24.34 24.83 -16.80
N GLN A 3 24.13 23.71 -17.48
CA GLN A 3 22.88 22.97 -17.37
C GLN A 3 22.97 22.11 -16.11
N ALA A 4 21.89 22.01 -15.34
CA ALA A 4 21.33 20.71 -14.94
C ALA A 4 20.10 20.88 -14.03
N ALA A 5 18.97 20.35 -14.53
CA ALA A 5 17.90 19.72 -13.77
C ALA A 5 17.11 20.58 -12.75
N VAL A 6 16.33 21.53 -13.27
CA VAL A 6 15.09 21.93 -12.57
C VAL A 6 14.10 20.78 -12.66
N GLN A 7 14.15 19.93 -11.63
CA GLN A 7 13.00 19.29 -10.97
C GLN A 7 11.81 19.01 -11.89
N ASN A 8 11.78 17.83 -12.49
CA ASN A 8 10.60 17.29 -13.14
C ASN A 8 9.56 16.95 -12.05
N ARG A 9 8.88 17.99 -11.53
CA ARG A 9 7.63 17.81 -10.78
C ARG A 9 6.65 17.20 -11.78
N SER A 10 6.48 15.89 -11.72
CA SER A 10 5.34 15.21 -12.33
C SER A 10 4.10 16.06 -12.04
N LYS A 11 3.52 16.67 -13.09
CA LYS A 11 2.23 17.34 -12.97
C LYS A 11 1.25 16.26 -12.55
N LEU A 12 0.87 16.27 -11.27
CA LEU A 12 -0.19 15.44 -10.72
C LEU A 12 -1.38 15.52 -11.68
N ASN A 13 -1.81 14.38 -12.21
CA ASN A 13 -2.96 14.34 -13.11
C ASN A 13 -4.19 14.84 -12.30
N PRO A 14 -4.81 15.97 -12.67
CA PRO A 14 -5.88 16.58 -11.87
C PRO A 14 -7.09 15.66 -11.73
N TYR A 15 -7.33 14.79 -12.71
CA TYR A 15 -8.37 13.77 -12.63
C TYR A 15 -8.06 12.73 -11.56
N LEU A 16 -6.81 12.23 -11.53
CA LEU A 16 -6.38 11.27 -10.51
C LEU A 16 -6.39 11.90 -9.12
N ALA A 17 -5.95 13.16 -9.00
CA ALA A 17 -6.00 13.90 -7.74
C ALA A 17 -7.44 14.04 -7.23
N ASN A 18 -8.38 14.43 -8.09
CA ASN A 18 -9.80 14.51 -7.73
C ASN A 18 -10.38 13.14 -7.34
N GLN A 19 -10.00 12.05 -8.02
CA GLN A 19 -10.44 10.72 -7.62
C GLN A 19 -9.95 10.34 -6.22
N ILE A 20 -8.69 10.67 -5.87
CA ILE A 20 -8.12 10.37 -4.55
C ILE A 20 -8.79 11.22 -3.48
N LEU A 21 -8.98 12.52 -3.73
CA LEU A 21 -9.60 13.44 -2.77
C LEU A 21 -11.05 13.10 -2.43
N ASN A 22 -11.77 12.44 -3.36
CA ASN A 22 -13.16 12.04 -3.18
C ASN A 22 -13.31 10.53 -2.89
N ALA A 23 -12.21 9.80 -2.68
CA ALA A 23 -12.26 8.37 -2.42
C ALA A 23 -12.75 8.06 -1.00
N THR A 24 -13.53 6.98 -0.86
CA THR A 24 -13.86 6.44 0.46
C THR A 24 -12.63 5.81 1.13
N PRO A 25 -12.61 5.62 2.46
CA PRO A 25 -11.51 4.93 3.14
C PRO A 25 -11.23 3.53 2.56
N GLU A 26 -12.26 2.79 2.19
CA GLU A 26 -12.17 1.48 1.54
C GLU A 26 -11.50 1.58 0.15
N GLN A 27 -11.86 2.59 -0.65
CA GLN A 27 -11.23 2.83 -1.95
C GLN A 27 -9.77 3.25 -1.80
N LEU A 28 -9.42 4.05 -0.78
CA LEU A 28 -8.03 4.42 -0.50
C LEU A 28 -7.21 3.20 -0.09
N LEU A 29 -7.75 2.33 0.77
CA LEU A 29 -7.11 1.08 1.17
C LEU A 29 -6.75 0.22 -0.04
N ILE A 30 -7.73 -0.03 -0.93
CA ILE A 30 -7.49 -0.80 -2.16
C ILE A 30 -6.45 -0.15 -3.06
N LYS A 31 -6.49 1.18 -3.24
CA LYS A 31 -5.49 1.90 -4.06
C LYS A 31 -4.07 1.76 -3.51
N ILE A 32 -3.90 1.81 -2.19
CA ILE A 32 -2.57 1.64 -1.57
C ILE A 32 -2.11 0.18 -1.71
N LEU A 33 -3.00 -0.80 -1.55
CA LEU A 33 -2.69 -2.22 -1.80
C LEU A 33 -2.31 -2.47 -3.27
N ASP A 34 -3.05 -1.93 -4.23
CA ASP A 34 -2.72 -1.96 -5.66
C ASP A 34 -1.31 -1.41 -5.91
N PHE A 35 -1.01 -0.25 -5.31
CA PHE A 35 0.30 0.38 -5.43
C PHE A 35 1.40 -0.48 -4.79
N ALA A 36 1.15 -1.11 -3.64
CA ALA A 36 2.09 -2.00 -2.99
C ALA A 36 2.42 -3.23 -3.86
N VAL A 37 1.40 -3.88 -4.42
CA VAL A 37 1.52 -5.05 -5.32
C VAL A 37 2.30 -4.70 -6.58
N VAL A 38 1.91 -3.63 -7.29
CA VAL A 38 2.58 -3.23 -8.53
C VAL A 38 4.06 -2.90 -8.30
N ASN A 39 4.40 -2.30 -7.16
CA ASN A 39 5.79 -1.98 -6.86
C ASN A 39 6.58 -3.20 -6.35
N SER A 40 5.94 -4.16 -5.67
CA SER A 40 6.61 -5.41 -5.29
C SER A 40 6.91 -6.27 -6.51
N GLU A 41 6.02 -6.34 -7.50
CA GLU A 41 6.27 -6.96 -8.81
C GLU A 41 7.47 -6.33 -9.54
N LYS A 42 7.57 -5.00 -9.48
CA LYS A 42 8.69 -4.22 -10.04
C LYS A 42 9.97 -4.30 -9.20
N LYS A 43 9.95 -5.00 -8.06
CA LYS A 43 11.07 -5.07 -7.09
C LYS A 43 11.52 -3.69 -6.58
N ASP A 44 10.60 -2.71 -6.55
CA ASP A 44 10.86 -1.36 -6.04
C ASP A 44 10.66 -1.34 -4.51
N MET A 45 11.71 -1.76 -3.80
CA MET A 45 11.70 -1.87 -2.33
C MET A 45 11.24 -0.59 -1.64
N ILE A 46 11.66 0.58 -2.14
CA ILE A 46 11.35 1.86 -1.51
C ILE A 46 9.84 2.10 -1.60
N LYS A 47 9.27 2.03 -2.81
CA LYS A 47 7.84 2.28 -3.00
C LYS A 47 6.96 1.22 -2.34
N THR A 48 7.36 -0.05 -2.39
CA THR A 48 6.64 -1.12 -1.66
C THR A 48 6.60 -0.83 -0.17
N ASN A 49 7.73 -0.50 0.45
CA ASN A 49 7.78 -0.23 1.90
C ASN A 49 7.04 1.05 2.27
N THR A 50 7.10 2.11 1.45
CA THR A 50 6.28 3.31 1.65
C THR A 50 4.80 2.96 1.65
N ALA A 51 4.33 2.18 0.67
CA ALA A 51 2.93 1.76 0.59
C ALA A 51 2.49 0.97 1.82
N ILE A 52 3.31 0.01 2.25
CA ILE A 52 3.04 -0.79 3.45
C ILE A 52 2.98 0.09 4.71
N GLN A 53 3.82 1.12 4.80
CA GLN A 53 3.79 2.05 5.92
C GLN A 53 2.47 2.85 5.98
N GLU A 54 1.95 3.27 4.83
CA GLU A 54 0.63 3.91 4.75
C GLU A 54 -0.48 2.92 5.17
N LEU A 55 -0.43 1.65 4.74
CA LEU A 55 -1.39 0.61 5.18
C LEU A 55 -1.39 0.42 6.70
N ILE A 56 -0.21 0.40 7.33
CA ILE A 56 -0.09 0.34 8.79
C ILE A 56 -0.76 1.57 9.43
N GLY A 57 -0.55 2.76 8.86
CA GLY A 57 -1.14 4.01 9.34
C GLY A 57 -2.67 4.07 9.23
N MET A 58 -3.27 3.26 8.35
CA MET A 58 -4.73 3.16 8.20
C MET A 58 -5.40 2.23 9.23
N LEU A 59 -4.62 1.43 9.97
CA LEU A 59 -5.18 0.48 10.94
C LEU A 59 -5.81 1.20 12.14
N ARG A 60 -6.96 0.68 12.57
CA ARG A 60 -7.73 1.21 13.70
C ARG A 60 -7.44 0.42 14.98
N PHE A 61 -7.28 1.15 16.08
CA PHE A 61 -7.02 0.61 17.43
C PHE A 61 -7.97 1.18 18.47
N ASP A 62 -9.02 1.87 18.03
CA ASP A 62 -9.98 2.60 18.86
C ASP A 62 -11.11 1.71 19.40
N ASP A 63 -11.20 0.47 18.94
CA ASP A 63 -12.18 -0.53 19.38
C ASP A 63 -11.47 -1.88 19.61
N ASP A 64 -11.67 -2.47 20.77
CA ASP A 64 -11.05 -3.74 21.16
C ASP A 64 -11.45 -4.90 20.24
N SER A 65 -12.61 -4.83 19.57
CA SER A 65 -13.07 -5.86 18.64
C SER A 65 -12.20 -6.00 17.37
N TYR A 66 -11.49 -4.94 16.98
CA TYR A 66 -10.63 -4.95 15.79
C TYR A 66 -9.13 -4.99 16.12
N LYS A 67 -8.78 -4.83 17.40
CA LYS A 67 -7.40 -4.66 17.85
C LYS A 67 -6.52 -5.87 17.54
N ASP A 68 -7.02 -7.08 17.77
CA ASP A 68 -6.27 -8.31 17.49
C ASP A 68 -5.99 -8.47 15.99
N LEU A 69 -6.97 -8.16 15.14
CA LEU A 69 -6.80 -8.16 13.69
C LEU A 69 -5.76 -7.12 13.26
N ALA A 70 -5.82 -5.91 13.82
CA ALA A 70 -4.88 -4.84 13.51
C ALA A 70 -3.44 -5.22 13.90
N ILE A 71 -3.23 -5.83 15.07
CA ILE A 71 -1.91 -6.32 15.52
C ILE A 71 -1.38 -7.39 14.56
N ASN A 72 -2.21 -8.35 14.16
CA ASN A 72 -1.81 -9.40 13.23
C ASN A 72 -1.44 -8.83 11.85
N LEU A 73 -2.20 -7.84 11.36
CA LEU A 73 -1.90 -7.16 10.10
C LEU A 73 -0.59 -6.38 10.18
N ILE A 74 -0.30 -5.69 11.30
CA ILE A 74 1.02 -5.06 11.50
C ILE A 74 2.14 -6.10 11.35
N GLY A 75 2.00 -7.26 12.00
CA GLY A 75 3.00 -8.33 11.92
C GLY A 75 3.23 -8.80 10.49
N LEU A 76 2.15 -9.04 9.73
CA LEU A 76 2.23 -9.45 8.32
C LEU A 76 2.88 -8.37 7.45
N TYR A 77 2.52 -7.10 7.67
CA TYR A 77 3.10 -5.96 6.95
C TYR A 77 4.59 -5.77 7.24
N GLN A 78 5.01 -5.87 8.50
CA GLN A 78 6.41 -5.82 8.89
C GLN A 78 7.21 -6.98 8.30
N TYR A 79 6.63 -8.18 8.27
CA TYR A 79 7.21 -9.33 7.58
C TYR A 79 7.43 -9.02 6.08
N CYS A 80 6.42 -8.49 5.39
CA CYS A 80 6.57 -8.10 3.98
C CYS A 80 7.68 -7.07 3.77
N GLN A 81 7.80 -6.06 4.65
CA GLN A 81 8.88 -5.07 4.56
C GLN A 81 10.27 -5.69 4.78
N ASP A 82 10.41 -6.63 5.71
CA ASP A 82 11.65 -7.38 5.93
C ASP A 82 12.02 -8.25 4.72
N GLN A 83 11.06 -8.98 4.15
CA GLN A 83 11.26 -9.77 2.94
C GLN A 83 11.63 -8.89 1.73
N ALA A 84 10.99 -7.72 1.57
CA ALA A 84 11.34 -6.78 0.51
C ALA A 84 12.78 -6.26 0.64
N ARG A 85 13.26 -5.98 1.86
CA ARG A 85 14.67 -5.60 2.12
C ARG A 85 15.64 -6.73 1.77
N LYS A 86 15.21 -7.97 1.94
CA LYS A 86 15.95 -9.19 1.55
C LYS A 86 15.82 -9.54 0.06
N GLN A 87 15.17 -8.69 -0.74
CA GLN A 87 14.88 -8.92 -2.16
C GLN A 87 13.97 -10.12 -2.46
N ASN A 88 13.28 -10.65 -1.46
CA ASN A 88 12.33 -11.76 -1.59
C ASN A 88 10.96 -11.24 -2.07
N PHE A 89 10.93 -10.64 -3.25
CA PHE A 89 9.72 -9.97 -3.76
C PHE A 89 8.60 -10.92 -4.18
N GLU A 90 8.91 -12.17 -4.54
CA GLU A 90 7.90 -13.15 -4.93
C GLU A 90 6.89 -13.41 -3.80
N ILE A 91 7.39 -13.68 -2.59
CA ILE A 91 6.53 -13.91 -1.43
C ILE A 91 5.80 -12.62 -1.01
N VAL A 92 6.44 -11.46 -1.13
CA VAL A 92 5.82 -10.16 -0.82
C VAL A 92 4.64 -9.90 -1.76
N THR A 93 4.85 -10.06 -3.06
CA THR A 93 3.79 -9.88 -4.06
C THR A 93 2.65 -10.84 -3.81
N LYS A 94 2.94 -12.13 -3.56
CA LYS A 94 1.90 -13.12 -3.26
C LYS A 94 1.02 -12.70 -2.08
N ILE A 95 1.63 -12.36 -0.95
CA ILE A 95 0.91 -11.96 0.27
C ILE A 95 0.07 -10.71 0.03
N LEU A 96 0.66 -9.67 -0.57
CA LEU A 96 -0.05 -8.41 -0.82
C LEU A 96 -1.21 -8.59 -1.80
N THR A 97 -1.08 -9.45 -2.80
CA THR A 97 -2.15 -9.78 -3.75
C THR A 97 -3.28 -10.54 -3.07
N GLU A 98 -3.00 -11.59 -2.31
CA GLU A 98 -4.02 -12.36 -1.58
C GLU A 98 -4.77 -11.48 -0.57
N LEU A 99 -4.05 -10.58 0.13
CA LEU A 99 -4.66 -9.64 1.06
C LEU A 99 -5.56 -8.62 0.35
N ARG A 100 -5.12 -8.09 -0.80
CA ARG A 100 -5.92 -7.21 -1.65
C ARG A 100 -7.21 -7.88 -2.10
N GLU A 101 -7.13 -9.13 -2.57
CA GLU A 101 -8.30 -9.90 -2.99
C GLU A 101 -9.27 -10.14 -1.83
N SER A 102 -8.73 -10.47 -0.65
CA SER A 102 -9.54 -10.66 0.57
C SER A 102 -10.29 -9.38 0.97
N TRP A 103 -9.64 -8.22 0.90
CA TRP A 103 -10.30 -6.94 1.17
C TRP A 103 -11.37 -6.59 0.13
N LEU A 104 -11.10 -6.84 -1.16
CA LEU A 104 -12.09 -6.63 -2.22
C LEU A 104 -13.35 -7.47 -1.97
N GLN A 105 -13.19 -8.74 -1.60
CA GLN A 105 -14.31 -9.62 -1.26
C GLN A 105 -15.07 -9.14 -0.02
N ALA A 106 -14.35 -8.76 1.05
CA ALA A 106 -14.97 -8.26 2.28
C ALA A 106 -15.79 -6.98 2.05
N ILE A 107 -15.28 -6.06 1.21
CA ILE A 107 -15.98 -4.81 0.86
C ILE A 107 -17.23 -5.10 0.01
N GLN A 108 -17.14 -6.05 -0.93
CA GLN A 108 -18.29 -6.43 -1.79
C GLN A 108 -19.41 -7.14 -1.04
N ASN A 109 -19.07 -7.89 0.02
CA ASN A 109 -20.02 -8.67 0.82
C ASN A 109 -20.59 -7.89 2.03
N LYS A 110 -20.37 -6.58 2.08
CA LYS A 110 -20.85 -5.67 3.12
C LYS A 110 -22.29 -5.24 2.86
#